data_AF-A0A538D0T3-F1
#
_entry.id   AF-A0A538D0T3-F1
#
_cell.length_a   1.000
_cell.length_b   1.000
_cell.length_c   1.000
_cell.angle_alpha   90.00
_cell.angle_beta   90.00
_cell.angle_gamma   90.00
#
_symmetry.space_group_name_H-M   'P 1'
#
loop_
_entity.id
_entity.type
_entity.pdbx_description
1 polymer ?
#
loop_
_entity_poly.entity_id
_entity_poly.type
_entity_poly.pdbx_seq_one_letter_code
_entity_poly.pdbx_strand_id
1 'polypeptide(L)'
;MPEKLNLSNLKPAQARKDRKRVGRGLGSGKGRYSTRGLKGQKARSGSHKMRAGFEGGQMPIYMRLGKQRGPYSKDAMPMGPHRTRTVAVNVRDLERFDAGTEITPESLAAAGLIRNTKYDLKILGHGDLSKKLAVSAHNFSKSAREKIEQAGGSITWLRGEPEPRKPKRRLRAEIPQAEPEPPETEEEKVEDPESDESEASEEPESSAEADQASEE
;
A
#
# COMPACT_ATOMS: atom_id res chain seq x y z
N MET A 1 13.39 29.09 -51.28
CA MET A 1 14.01 29.81 -50.14
C MET A 1 13.19 29.49 -48.91
N PRO A 2 13.76 28.96 -47.81
CA PRO A 2 13.01 28.87 -46.57
C PRO A 2 12.54 30.28 -46.18
N GLU A 3 11.24 30.44 -45.91
CA GLU A 3 10.67 31.74 -45.55
C GLU A 3 11.42 32.29 -44.33
N LYS A 4 11.92 33.52 -44.45
CA LYS A 4 12.64 34.20 -43.39
C LYS A 4 11.71 34.35 -42.17
N LEU A 5 12.07 33.74 -41.04
CA LEU A 5 11.32 33.85 -39.78
C LEU A 5 11.14 35.32 -39.40
N ASN A 6 9.91 35.80 -39.49
CA ASN A 6 9.45 37.14 -39.08
C ASN A 6 8.33 37.00 -38.04
N LEU A 7 8.05 38.07 -37.28
CA LEU A 7 7.02 38.04 -36.24
C LEU A 7 5.62 37.67 -36.79
N SER A 8 5.36 37.98 -38.06
CA SER A 8 4.09 37.71 -38.74
C SER A 8 3.86 36.23 -39.05
N ASN A 9 4.93 35.42 -39.19
CA ASN A 9 4.82 34.02 -39.59
C ASN A 9 5.03 33.04 -38.43
N LEU A 10 5.21 33.54 -37.19
CA LEU A 10 5.32 32.71 -35.99
C LEU A 10 3.97 32.06 -35.65
N LYS A 11 3.98 30.72 -35.57
CA LYS A 11 2.83 29.91 -35.13
C LYS A 11 3.30 28.92 -34.05
N PRO A 12 2.43 28.56 -33.09
CA PRO A 12 2.79 27.59 -32.07
C PRO A 12 2.99 26.21 -32.71
N ALA A 13 3.98 25.46 -32.21
CA ALA A 13 4.30 24.11 -32.71
C ALA A 13 3.13 23.12 -32.53
N GLN A 14 2.29 23.32 -31.51
CA GLN A 14 1.03 22.60 -31.32
C GLN A 14 -0.14 23.56 -31.26
N ALA A 15 -1.25 23.17 -31.89
CA ALA A 15 -2.48 23.94 -31.89
C ALA A 15 -3.04 24.08 -30.46
N ARG A 16 -3.25 25.32 -30.00
CA ARG A 16 -3.94 25.59 -28.75
C ARG A 16 -5.44 25.45 -28.96
N LYS A 17 -6.11 24.74 -28.04
CA LYS A 17 -7.58 24.68 -28.02
C LYS A 17 -8.14 25.93 -27.34
N ASP A 18 -9.02 26.64 -28.02
CA ASP A 18 -9.69 27.79 -27.45
C ASP A 18 -10.60 27.40 -26.28
N ARG A 19 -10.59 28.22 -25.22
CA ARG A 19 -11.46 28.00 -24.07
C ARG A 19 -12.92 28.19 -24.49
N LYS A 20 -13.77 27.23 -24.08
CA LYS A 20 -15.22 27.37 -24.21
C LYS A 20 -15.72 28.60 -23.43
N ARG A 21 -16.26 29.59 -24.15
CA ARG A 21 -16.99 30.73 -23.57
C ARG A 21 -18.46 30.34 -23.39
N VAL A 22 -18.92 30.25 -22.15
CA VAL A 22 -20.32 29.88 -21.81
C VAL A 22 -21.21 31.13 -21.75
N GLY A 23 -22.53 30.96 -21.92
CA GLY A 23 -23.49 32.07 -21.86
C GLY A 23 -23.39 33.05 -23.03
N ARG A 24 -23.17 32.54 -24.25
CA ARG A 24 -23.09 33.34 -25.50
C ARG A 24 -24.12 32.86 -26.51
N GLY A 25 -25.41 33.01 -26.19
CA GLY A 25 -26.52 32.66 -27.07
C GLY A 25 -26.68 31.15 -27.34
N LEU A 26 -27.80 30.79 -27.97
CA LEU A 26 -28.15 29.39 -28.27
C LEU A 26 -27.26 28.76 -29.34
N GLY A 27 -26.82 29.53 -30.34
CA GLY A 27 -25.96 29.04 -31.43
C GLY A 27 -24.62 28.46 -30.94
N SER A 28 -24.16 28.84 -29.74
CA SER A 28 -22.96 28.26 -29.12
C SER A 28 -23.17 26.86 -28.51
N GLY A 29 -24.42 26.39 -28.41
CA GLY A 29 -24.81 25.17 -27.69
C GLY A 29 -24.68 25.23 -26.16
N LYS A 30 -24.22 26.37 -25.61
CA LYS A 30 -23.98 26.57 -24.16
C LYS A 30 -24.55 27.90 -23.65
N GLY A 31 -25.60 28.41 -24.30
CA GLY A 31 -26.25 29.67 -23.93
C GLY A 31 -27.16 29.53 -22.71
N ARG A 32 -28.35 28.95 -22.91
CA ARG A 32 -29.51 29.04 -22.01
C ARG A 32 -29.20 28.81 -20.52
N TYR A 33 -28.47 27.74 -20.20
CA TYR A 33 -28.12 27.39 -18.81
C TYR A 33 -26.61 27.29 -18.57
N SER A 34 -25.77 27.79 -19.49
CA SER A 34 -24.30 27.71 -19.37
C SER A 34 -23.78 26.32 -18.97
N THR A 35 -24.45 25.25 -19.43
CA THR A 35 -24.17 23.84 -19.09
C THR A 35 -24.30 23.46 -17.61
N ARG A 36 -25.03 24.25 -16.79
CA ARG A 36 -25.26 24.00 -15.36
C ARG A 36 -26.63 23.37 -15.05
N GLY A 37 -27.55 23.34 -16.01
CA GLY A 37 -28.90 22.80 -15.84
C GLY A 37 -29.90 23.81 -15.22
N LEU A 38 -31.00 23.29 -14.69
CA LEU A 38 -32.08 24.07 -14.07
C LEU A 38 -31.71 24.54 -12.65
N LYS A 39 -32.71 25.02 -11.89
CA LYS A 39 -32.55 25.63 -10.55
C LYS A 39 -32.20 24.60 -9.46
N GLY A 40 -30.99 24.03 -9.49
CA GLY A 40 -30.45 23.16 -8.45
C GLY A 40 -29.33 23.82 -7.65
N GLN A 41 -28.92 23.21 -6.52
CA GLN A 41 -27.81 23.71 -5.69
C GLN A 41 -26.54 23.88 -6.54
N LYS A 42 -26.16 22.86 -7.33
CA LYS A 42 -25.01 22.87 -8.26
C LYS A 42 -25.02 23.98 -9.31
N ALA A 43 -26.17 24.57 -9.62
CA ALA A 43 -26.27 25.66 -10.58
C ALA A 43 -25.97 27.04 -9.96
N ARG A 44 -26.08 27.19 -8.62
CA ARG A 44 -25.85 28.45 -7.91
C ARG A 44 -24.37 28.84 -7.86
N SER A 45 -24.11 30.14 -7.72
CA SER A 45 -22.75 30.65 -7.50
C SER A 45 -22.19 30.06 -6.20
N GLY A 46 -20.92 29.67 -6.20
CA GLY A 46 -20.27 29.09 -5.01
C GLY A 46 -20.66 27.64 -4.68
N SER A 47 -21.53 26.97 -5.44
CA SER A 47 -21.92 25.59 -5.13
C SER A 47 -20.78 24.57 -5.24
N HIS A 48 -19.70 24.89 -5.95
CA HIS A 48 -18.50 24.02 -5.99
C HIS A 48 -17.71 24.02 -4.66
N LYS A 49 -18.18 24.76 -3.65
CA LYS A 49 -17.64 24.73 -2.28
C LYS A 49 -18.04 23.46 -1.50
N MET A 50 -18.94 22.62 -2.02
CA MET A 50 -19.19 21.31 -1.43
C MET A 50 -17.93 20.47 -1.45
N ARG A 51 -17.60 19.86 -0.31
CA ARG A 51 -16.46 18.95 -0.21
C ARG A 51 -16.71 17.73 -1.10
N ALA A 52 -15.71 17.31 -1.87
CA ALA A 52 -15.85 16.24 -2.85
C ALA A 52 -16.31 14.89 -2.26
N GLY A 53 -16.09 14.65 -0.95
CA GLY A 53 -16.53 13.46 -0.24
C GLY A 53 -17.86 13.61 0.52
N PHE A 54 -18.66 14.66 0.25
CA PHE A 54 -19.96 14.84 0.91
C PHE A 54 -21.06 14.08 0.17
N GLU A 55 -21.75 13.18 0.88
CA GLU A 55 -22.80 12.30 0.34
C GLU A 55 -24.22 12.71 0.80
N GLY A 56 -24.49 14.01 0.92
CA GLY A 56 -25.85 14.50 1.19
C GLY A 56 -26.33 14.34 2.64
N GLY A 57 -25.42 14.13 3.60
CA GLY A 57 -25.73 13.89 5.02
C GLY A 57 -25.53 12.44 5.45
N GLN A 58 -25.39 11.51 4.50
CA GLN A 58 -24.94 10.16 4.78
C GLN A 58 -23.49 10.16 5.29
N MET A 59 -23.16 9.20 6.17
CA MET A 59 -21.77 8.96 6.57
C MET A 59 -20.87 8.72 5.34
N PRO A 60 -19.85 9.56 5.09
CA PRO A 60 -18.99 9.43 3.93
C PRO A 60 -18.27 8.08 3.83
N ILE A 61 -17.99 7.64 2.61
CA ILE A 61 -17.31 6.37 2.34
C ILE A 61 -15.98 6.20 3.10
N TYR A 62 -15.20 7.27 3.27
CA TYR A 62 -13.92 7.22 3.98
C TYR A 62 -14.05 7.01 5.51
N MET A 63 -15.27 7.16 6.06
CA MET A 63 -15.60 6.84 7.45
C MET A 63 -16.21 5.44 7.58
N ARG A 64 -16.86 4.93 6.52
CA ARG A 64 -17.45 3.58 6.48
C ARG A 64 -16.40 2.49 6.27
N LEU A 65 -15.39 2.76 5.43
CA LEU A 65 -14.33 1.81 5.16
C LEU A 65 -13.34 1.72 6.32
N GLY A 66 -12.93 0.50 6.67
CA GLY A 66 -11.85 0.28 7.62
C GLY A 66 -10.56 0.98 7.18
N LYS A 67 -9.83 1.56 8.13
CA LYS A 67 -8.54 2.18 7.84
C LYS A 67 -7.55 1.10 7.40
N GLN A 68 -6.71 1.41 6.42
CA GLN A 68 -5.62 0.51 6.04
C GLN A 68 -4.74 0.23 7.26
N ARG A 69 -4.19 -0.99 7.33
CA ARG A 69 -3.22 -1.34 8.38
C ARG A 69 -2.06 -0.33 8.34
N GLY A 70 -1.76 0.27 9.49
CA GLY A 70 -0.68 1.23 9.62
C GLY A 70 0.71 0.58 9.42
N PRO A 71 1.77 1.39 9.26
CA PRO A 71 3.12 0.88 9.12
C PRO A 71 3.55 0.15 10.40
N TYR A 72 4.13 -1.05 10.25
CA TYR A 72 4.60 -1.90 11.35
C TYR A 72 5.84 -1.35 12.09
N SER A 73 6.49 -0.31 11.56
CA SER A 73 7.65 0.35 12.15
C SER A 73 7.74 1.81 11.69
N LYS A 74 8.47 2.65 12.45
CA LYS A 74 8.74 4.06 12.09
C LYS A 74 9.45 4.18 10.73
N ASP A 75 10.35 3.24 10.42
CA ASP A 75 11.10 3.24 9.16
C ASP A 75 10.26 2.84 7.94
N ALA A 76 9.18 2.08 8.15
CA ALA A 76 8.27 1.65 7.08
C ALA A 76 7.20 2.70 6.75
N MET A 77 7.26 3.87 7.38
CA MET A 77 6.31 4.94 7.17
C MET A 77 6.50 5.54 5.77
N PRO A 78 5.46 5.60 4.92
CA PRO A 78 5.59 6.06 3.53
C PRO A 78 5.87 7.57 3.41
N MET A 79 5.59 8.33 4.48
CA MET A 79 5.70 9.79 4.53
C MET A 79 6.29 10.24 5.87
N GLY A 80 7.06 11.34 5.85
CA GLY A 80 7.58 11.99 7.05
C GLY A 80 9.10 11.87 7.24
N PRO A 81 9.63 12.40 8.38
CA PRO A 81 11.07 12.46 8.67
C PRO A 81 11.70 11.09 8.94
N HIS A 82 10.90 10.09 9.30
CA HIS A 82 11.38 8.74 9.60
C HIS A 82 11.53 7.84 8.37
N ARG A 83 11.19 8.35 7.18
CA ARG A 83 11.37 7.59 5.94
C ARG A 83 12.86 7.53 5.59
N THR A 84 13.44 6.35 5.70
CA THR A 84 14.77 6.08 5.16
C THR A 84 14.72 6.13 3.63
N ARG A 85 15.57 6.98 3.04
CA ARG A 85 15.70 7.10 1.58
C ARG A 85 16.98 6.42 1.15
N THR A 86 16.83 5.34 0.41
CA THR A 86 17.95 4.60 -0.18
C THR A 86 17.72 4.54 -1.68
N VAL A 87 18.77 4.81 -2.44
CA VAL A 87 18.76 4.67 -3.90
C VAL A 87 19.04 3.22 -4.22
N ALA A 88 18.10 2.59 -4.93
CA ALA A 88 18.25 1.22 -5.40
C ALA A 88 18.89 1.23 -6.79
N VAL A 89 19.98 0.49 -6.95
CA VAL A 89 20.62 0.22 -8.25
C VAL A 89 20.63 -1.29 -8.46
N ASN A 90 20.21 -1.74 -9.64
CA ASN A 90 20.21 -3.16 -9.96
C ASN A 90 21.54 -3.56 -10.58
N VAL A 91 21.90 -4.83 -10.40
CA VAL A 91 23.12 -5.41 -10.97
C VAL A 91 23.16 -5.29 -12.50
N ARG A 92 22.02 -5.41 -13.20
CA ARG A 92 21.94 -5.18 -14.66
C ARG A 92 22.51 -3.84 -15.11
N ASP A 93 22.34 -2.79 -14.29
CA ASP A 93 22.70 -1.43 -14.67
C ASP A 93 24.22 -1.23 -14.54
N LEU A 94 24.89 -2.12 -13.78
CA LEU A 94 26.34 -2.15 -13.60
C LEU A 94 27.07 -2.75 -14.81
N GLU A 95 26.38 -3.49 -15.69
CA GLU A 95 26.99 -4.03 -16.92
C GLU A 95 27.45 -2.95 -17.90
N ARG A 96 26.99 -1.70 -17.73
CA ARG A 96 27.41 -0.56 -18.55
C ARG A 96 28.86 -0.15 -18.32
N PHE A 97 29.45 -0.53 -17.19
CA PHE A 97 30.83 -0.22 -16.87
C PHE A 97 31.79 -1.24 -17.48
N ASP A 98 33.05 -0.84 -17.67
CA ASP A 98 34.09 -1.73 -18.15
C ASP A 98 34.54 -2.69 -17.06
N ALA A 99 35.02 -3.87 -17.47
CA ALA A 99 35.51 -4.88 -16.53
C ALA A 99 36.72 -4.36 -15.75
N GLY A 100 36.72 -4.58 -14.44
CA GLY A 100 37.77 -4.14 -13.52
C GLY A 100 37.61 -2.71 -12.99
N THR A 101 36.54 -2.00 -13.37
CA THR A 101 36.29 -0.66 -12.84
C THR A 101 35.77 -0.69 -11.40
N GLU A 102 36.20 0.32 -10.63
CA GLU A 102 35.68 0.57 -9.28
C GLU A 102 34.37 1.36 -9.37
N ILE A 103 33.29 0.74 -8.89
CA ILE A 103 31.97 1.36 -8.81
C ILE A 103 31.84 2.00 -7.43
N THR A 104 32.05 3.31 -7.40
CA THR A 104 31.76 4.17 -6.25
C THR A 104 30.43 4.91 -6.45
N PRO A 105 29.81 5.46 -5.39
CA PRO A 105 28.63 6.30 -5.53
C PRO A 105 28.83 7.51 -6.45
N GLU A 106 30.05 8.04 -6.51
CA GLU A 106 30.43 9.16 -7.39
C GLU A 106 30.51 8.71 -8.86
N SER A 107 31.10 7.55 -9.14
CA SER A 107 31.13 6.95 -10.47
C SER A 107 29.72 6.69 -11.02
N LEU A 108 28.81 6.21 -10.16
CA LEU A 108 27.40 5.99 -10.53
C LEU A 108 26.65 7.31 -10.80
N ALA A 109 27.00 8.39 -10.10
CA ALA A 109 26.43 9.71 -10.35
C ALA A 109 26.95 10.29 -11.68
N ALA A 110 28.25 10.14 -11.96
CA ALA A 110 28.86 10.56 -13.23
C ALA A 110 28.25 9.82 -14.44
N ALA A 111 27.96 8.53 -14.28
CA ALA A 111 27.26 7.73 -15.29
C ALA A 111 25.75 8.02 -15.41
N GLY A 112 25.20 8.90 -14.56
CA GLY A 112 23.78 9.25 -14.55
C GLY A 112 22.85 8.15 -14.06
N LEU A 113 23.38 7.09 -13.44
CA LEU A 113 22.58 6.02 -12.82
C LEU A 113 21.96 6.46 -11.49
N ILE A 114 22.65 7.36 -10.79
CA ILE A 114 22.16 8.01 -9.57
C ILE A 114 22.10 9.51 -9.80
N ARG A 115 21.07 10.17 -9.27
CA ARG A 115 20.94 11.62 -9.38
C ARG A 115 21.94 12.37 -8.50
N ASN A 116 22.00 12.02 -7.21
CA ASN A 116 22.86 12.66 -6.20
C ASN A 116 23.39 11.62 -5.19
N THR A 117 24.58 11.87 -4.62
CA THR A 117 25.21 11.05 -3.55
C THR A 117 24.64 11.29 -2.14
N LYS A 118 23.62 12.16 -2.01
CA LYS A 118 23.03 12.54 -0.71
C LYS A 118 22.33 11.37 0.02
N TYR A 119 21.92 10.35 -0.71
CA TYR A 119 21.17 9.21 -0.19
C TYR A 119 22.02 7.95 -0.22
N ASP A 120 21.80 7.07 0.76
CA ASP A 120 22.50 5.79 0.82
C ASP A 120 22.24 4.95 -0.43
N LEU A 121 23.23 4.19 -0.86
CA LEU A 121 23.17 3.31 -2.01
C LEU A 121 22.91 1.87 -1.61
N LYS A 122 21.90 1.23 -2.21
CA LYS A 122 21.65 -0.21 -2.09
C LYS A 122 21.69 -0.91 -3.43
N ILE A 123 22.54 -1.93 -3.55
CA ILE A 123 22.62 -2.79 -4.73
C ILE A 123 21.62 -3.96 -4.60
N LEU A 124 20.85 -4.18 -5.66
CA LEU A 124 19.82 -5.22 -5.76
C LEU A 124 20.14 -6.22 -6.87
N GLY A 125 19.89 -7.50 -6.63
CA GLY A 125 20.31 -8.61 -7.52
C GLY A 125 19.46 -8.87 -8.77
N HIS A 126 18.76 -7.87 -9.32
CA HIS A 126 17.97 -8.05 -10.54
C HIS A 126 18.85 -7.96 -11.80
N GLY A 127 18.74 -8.95 -12.69
CA GLY A 127 19.56 -9.12 -13.89
C GLY A 127 20.87 -9.87 -13.64
N ASP A 128 21.65 -10.05 -14.70
CA ASP A 128 22.89 -10.84 -14.68
C ASP A 128 24.11 -9.91 -14.69
N LEU A 129 25.26 -10.45 -14.24
CA LEU A 129 26.53 -9.75 -14.24
C LEU A 129 27.60 -10.65 -14.82
N SER A 130 28.05 -10.31 -16.02
CA SER A 130 29.14 -11.01 -16.70
C SER A 130 30.52 -10.43 -16.37
N LYS A 131 30.59 -9.18 -15.93
CA LYS A 131 31.83 -8.43 -15.74
C LYS A 131 32.31 -8.47 -14.29
N LYS A 132 33.63 -8.65 -14.11
CA LYS A 132 34.31 -8.49 -12.82
C LYS A 132 34.32 -7.01 -12.45
N LEU A 133 33.69 -6.64 -11.34
CA LEU A 133 33.59 -5.25 -10.88
C LEU A 133 33.90 -5.16 -9.39
N ALA A 134 34.55 -4.07 -8.97
CA ALA A 134 34.76 -3.76 -7.56
C ALA A 134 33.68 -2.79 -7.09
N VAL A 135 32.70 -3.26 -6.33
CA VAL A 135 31.50 -2.46 -5.99
C VAL A 135 31.57 -1.96 -4.55
N SER A 136 31.63 -0.63 -4.42
CA SER A 136 31.58 0.09 -3.14
C SER A 136 30.18 0.69 -2.92
N ALA A 137 29.42 0.16 -1.95
CA ALA A 137 28.08 0.65 -1.64
C ALA A 137 27.77 0.64 -0.13
N HIS A 138 26.65 1.26 0.25
CA HIS A 138 26.22 1.31 1.64
C HIS A 138 25.49 0.02 2.05
N ASN A 139 24.71 -0.57 1.14
CA ASN A 139 23.96 -1.79 1.38
C ASN A 139 23.93 -2.74 0.17
N PHE A 140 23.87 -4.05 0.42
CA PHE A 140 23.72 -5.09 -0.61
C PHE A 140 22.58 -6.06 -0.27
N SER A 141 21.82 -6.52 -1.27
CA SER A 141 20.91 -7.67 -1.10
C SER A 141 21.69 -8.99 -1.15
N LYS A 142 21.18 -10.05 -0.52
CA LYS A 142 21.82 -11.38 -0.54
C LYS A 142 22.10 -11.85 -1.98
N SER A 143 21.08 -11.79 -2.83
CA SER A 143 21.17 -12.13 -4.25
C SER A 143 22.14 -11.26 -5.06
N ALA A 144 22.38 -10.01 -4.64
CA ALA A 144 23.35 -9.16 -5.32
C ALA A 144 24.78 -9.59 -4.98
N ARG A 145 25.03 -9.92 -3.70
CA ARG A 145 26.35 -10.38 -3.25
C ARG A 145 26.77 -11.66 -3.97
N GLU A 146 25.87 -12.65 -3.96
CA GLU A 146 26.10 -13.94 -4.63
C GLU A 146 26.43 -13.74 -6.12
N LYS A 147 25.71 -12.86 -6.83
CA LYS A 147 25.98 -12.58 -8.25
C LYS A 147 27.30 -11.84 -8.49
N ILE A 148 27.67 -10.90 -7.63
CA ILE A 148 28.93 -10.16 -7.75
C ILE A 148 30.11 -11.10 -7.45
N GLU A 149 29.99 -11.95 -6.44
CA GLU A 149 30.99 -12.96 -6.08
C GLU A 149 31.12 -14.04 -7.17
N GLN A 150 30.01 -14.51 -7.74
CA GLN A 150 30.00 -15.44 -8.89
C GLN A 150 30.68 -14.85 -10.13
N ALA A 151 30.50 -13.56 -10.39
CA ALA A 151 31.21 -12.86 -11.45
C ALA A 151 32.71 -12.67 -11.15
N GLY A 152 33.17 -12.97 -9.92
CA GLY A 152 34.55 -12.77 -9.46
C GLY A 152 34.87 -11.31 -9.13
N GLY A 153 33.86 -10.51 -8.79
CA GLY A 153 34.00 -9.13 -8.32
C GLY A 153 34.28 -9.03 -6.82
N SER A 154 34.58 -7.81 -6.35
CA SER A 154 34.81 -7.51 -4.93
C SER A 154 33.73 -6.59 -4.37
N ILE A 155 33.42 -6.73 -3.08
CA ILE A 155 32.36 -6.00 -2.39
C ILE A 155 32.97 -5.22 -1.23
N THR A 156 32.74 -3.90 -1.20
CA THR A 156 33.18 -3.02 -0.11
C THR A 156 31.99 -2.28 0.50
N TRP A 157 31.85 -2.40 1.82
CA TRP A 157 30.78 -1.75 2.59
C TRP A 157 31.25 -0.40 3.14
N LEU A 158 30.59 0.68 2.74
CA LEU A 158 30.94 2.04 3.21
C LEU A 158 30.53 2.31 4.66
N ARG A 159 29.56 1.56 5.21
CA ARG A 159 29.01 1.74 6.56
C ARG A 159 29.29 0.57 7.51
N GLY A 160 30.17 -0.36 7.11
CA GLY A 160 30.35 -1.65 7.79
C GLY A 160 29.27 -2.68 7.42
N GLU A 161 29.48 -3.93 7.81
CA GLU A 161 28.57 -5.04 7.48
C GLU A 161 27.26 -4.92 8.27
N PRO A 162 26.08 -5.09 7.63
CA PRO A 162 24.80 -4.98 8.32
C PRO A 162 24.59 -6.17 9.26
N GLU A 163 24.34 -5.87 10.53
CA GLU A 163 24.02 -6.89 11.53
C GLU A 163 22.73 -7.65 11.16
N PRO A 164 22.71 -8.98 11.35
CA PRO A 164 21.50 -9.77 11.13
C PRO A 164 20.41 -9.34 12.11
N ARG A 165 19.27 -8.87 11.59
CA ARG A 165 18.11 -8.52 12.41
C ARG A 165 17.61 -9.77 13.15
N LYS A 166 17.64 -9.72 14.49
CA LYS A 166 17.09 -10.79 15.34
C LYS A 166 15.63 -11.07 14.95
N PRO A 167 15.21 -12.35 14.84
CA PRO A 167 13.82 -12.67 14.52
C PRO A 167 12.91 -12.10 15.60
N LYS A 168 11.86 -11.37 15.21
CA LYS A 168 10.86 -10.92 16.17
C LYS A 168 10.16 -12.15 16.75
N ARG A 169 10.35 -12.40 18.04
CA ARG A 169 9.63 -13.45 18.78
C ARG A 169 8.13 -13.18 18.62
N ARG A 170 7.46 -13.97 17.80
CA ARG A 170 5.99 -13.99 17.81
C ARG A 170 5.65 -14.69 19.12
N LEU A 171 5.06 -13.97 20.07
CA LEU A 171 4.34 -14.60 21.17
C LEU A 171 3.12 -15.28 20.53
N ARG A 172 3.31 -16.47 19.97
CA ARG A 172 2.21 -17.36 19.71
C ARG A 172 1.87 -17.89 21.10
N ALA A 173 0.74 -17.45 21.66
CA ALA A 173 0.16 -18.17 22.77
C ALA A 173 0.01 -19.61 22.28
N GLU A 174 0.76 -20.53 22.88
CA GLU A 174 0.52 -21.95 22.70
C GLU A 174 -0.93 -22.16 23.13
N ILE A 175 -1.79 -22.51 22.17
CA ILE A 175 -3.11 -23.01 22.50
C ILE A 175 -2.80 -24.31 23.24
N PRO A 176 -3.22 -24.46 24.52
CA PRO A 176 -2.99 -25.71 25.24
C PRO A 176 -3.58 -26.84 24.40
N GLN A 177 -2.77 -27.84 24.09
CA GLN A 177 -3.27 -29.08 23.54
C GLN A 177 -4.19 -29.66 24.62
N ALA A 178 -5.48 -29.80 24.33
CA ALA A 178 -6.38 -30.56 25.18
C ALA A 178 -5.78 -31.96 25.32
N GLU A 179 -5.43 -32.35 26.55
CA GLU A 179 -5.02 -33.71 26.86
C GLU A 179 -6.14 -34.66 26.41
N PRO A 180 -5.85 -35.75 25.69
CA PRO A 180 -6.87 -36.75 25.39
C PRO A 180 -7.30 -37.41 26.70
N GLU A 181 -8.60 -37.35 27.00
CA GLU A 181 -9.20 -38.04 28.14
C GLU A 181 -8.80 -39.53 28.11
N PRO A 182 -8.38 -40.11 29.25
CA PRO A 182 -7.98 -41.52 29.30
C PRO A 182 -9.21 -42.43 29.10
N PRO A 183 -9.04 -43.60 28.44
CA PRO A 183 -10.14 -44.49 28.11
C PRO A 183 -10.79 -45.09 29.36
N GLU A 184 -12.11 -45.09 29.38
CA GLU A 184 -12.93 -45.86 30.32
C GLU A 184 -12.58 -47.34 30.23
N THR A 185 -12.14 -47.93 31.35
CA THR A 185 -12.07 -49.39 31.53
C THR A 185 -13.30 -49.84 32.29
N GLU A 186 -14.10 -50.69 31.65
CA GLU A 186 -15.11 -51.54 32.27
C GLU A 186 -14.44 -52.52 33.26
N GLU A 187 -14.97 -52.64 34.48
CA GLU A 187 -15.46 -53.89 35.10
C GLU A 187 -15.92 -53.67 36.57
N GLU A 188 -17.20 -53.97 36.83
CA GLU A 188 -17.77 -54.73 37.96
C GLU A 188 -17.57 -54.24 39.44
N LYS A 189 -18.54 -54.22 40.38
CA LYS A 189 -19.94 -54.71 40.49
C LYS A 189 -20.48 -54.37 41.93
N VAL A 190 -21.82 -54.27 42.09
CA VAL A 190 -22.65 -54.45 43.32
C VAL A 190 -22.61 -53.29 44.35
N GLU A 191 -23.69 -52.68 44.89
CA GLU A 191 -25.03 -53.13 45.34
C GLU A 191 -26.01 -51.92 45.46
N ASP A 192 -27.28 -52.11 45.09
CA ASP A 192 -28.48 -51.24 45.32
C ASP A 192 -28.86 -51.13 46.84
N PRO A 193 -29.79 -50.25 47.32
CA PRO A 193 -30.99 -49.73 46.62
C PRO A 193 -31.49 -48.29 46.89
N GLU A 194 -32.44 -47.90 46.05
CA GLU A 194 -33.42 -46.79 46.12
C GLU A 194 -33.80 -46.29 47.52
N SER A 195 -33.78 -44.96 47.70
CA SER A 195 -34.75 -44.23 48.54
C SER A 195 -34.88 -42.75 48.15
N ASP A 196 -36.15 -42.35 47.98
CA ASP A 196 -36.75 -41.01 48.01
C ASP A 196 -36.49 -40.00 46.87
N GLU A 197 -37.42 -40.02 45.91
CA GLU A 197 -37.76 -38.89 45.06
C GLU A 197 -38.53 -37.79 45.82
N SER A 198 -37.97 -36.58 45.68
CA SER A 198 -38.65 -35.32 45.33
C SER A 198 -39.63 -34.68 46.33
N GLU A 199 -39.11 -33.67 47.03
CA GLU A 199 -39.89 -32.54 47.54
C GLU A 199 -39.86 -31.39 46.50
N ALA A 200 -41.07 -30.97 46.13
CA ALA A 200 -41.52 -29.74 45.48
C ALA A 200 -40.50 -28.70 44.96
N SER A 201 -40.65 -28.33 43.68
CA SER A 201 -40.38 -26.96 43.24
C SER A 201 -41.50 -26.45 42.32
N GLU A 202 -41.96 -25.27 42.69
CA GLU A 202 -43.08 -24.46 42.23
C GLU A 202 -42.73 -23.73 40.91
N GLU A 203 -43.76 -23.36 40.15
CA GLU A 203 -43.74 -22.81 38.78
C GLU A 203 -42.98 -21.48 38.61
N PRO A 204 -42.71 -21.08 37.36
CA PRO A 204 -43.06 -19.70 37.00
C PRO A 204 -43.96 -19.56 35.76
N GLU A 205 -44.91 -18.64 35.91
CA GLU A 205 -45.92 -18.17 34.96
C GLU A 205 -45.36 -17.37 33.77
N SER A 206 -46.20 -17.39 32.71
CA SER A 206 -46.49 -16.31 31.75
C SER A 206 -45.52 -16.09 30.58
N SER A 207 -45.95 -15.84 29.35
CA SER A 207 -47.26 -15.96 28.68
C SER A 207 -46.96 -15.84 27.18
N ALA A 208 -47.50 -16.77 26.38
CA ALA A 208 -47.52 -16.70 24.93
C ALA A 208 -48.89 -16.18 24.50
N GLU A 209 -48.93 -15.15 23.68
CA GLU A 209 -50.17 -14.59 23.12
C GLU A 209 -50.10 -14.66 21.60
N ALA A 210 -50.99 -15.49 21.03
CA ALA A 210 -51.29 -15.60 19.61
C ALA A 210 -52.80 -15.84 19.48
N ASP A 211 -53.51 -14.95 18.80
CA ASP A 211 -54.73 -15.26 18.04
C ASP A 211 -55.11 -14.06 17.14
N GLN A 212 -55.14 -14.27 15.81
CA GLN A 212 -56.33 -14.34 14.94
C GLN A 212 -57.06 -13.00 14.71
N ALA A 213 -56.96 -12.41 13.51
CA ALA A 213 -57.81 -12.64 12.32
C ALA A 213 -59.15 -11.87 12.35
N SER A 214 -59.25 -10.83 11.52
CA SER A 214 -60.51 -10.38 10.90
C SER A 214 -60.21 -9.49 9.68
N GLU A 215 -60.77 -9.88 8.54
CA GLU A 215 -60.82 -9.15 7.28
C GLU A 215 -61.91 -8.05 7.33
N GLU A 216 -61.57 -6.85 6.88
CA GLU A 216 -62.35 -6.00 5.96
C GLU A 216 -61.46 -4.88 5.38
#